data_AF-A0A1B0DCP4-F1
#
_entry.id   AF-A0A1B0DCP4-F1
#
_cell.length_a   1.000
_cell.length_b   1.000
_cell.length_c   1.000
_cell.angle_alpha   90.00
_cell.angle_beta   90.00
_cell.angle_gamma   90.00
#
_symmetry.space_group_name_H-M   'P 1'
#
loop_
_entity.id
_entity.type
_entity.pdbx_description
1 polymer ?
#
loop_
_entity_poly.entity_id
_entity_poly.type
_entity_poly.pdbx_seq_one_letter_code
_entity_poly.pdbx_strand_id
1 'polypeptide(L)'
;MEETNGKVPGKSQARQKRRKERSKAAGEADGKTSEEVNAKDEGVVQEDGAEPVSSPMNEDVLSNMRGLVEQLKVGSKFLMRNPKTPDEAKQRSFKFWSTQPVPKLDETISTNEPIDEARDVEAIRQEPYSLPDGFKWDTLEIDQAGVLQELYTLLNENYVEDEDAMFRFDYQPEFLKWALQPPGWRMDWHVGVRVVKSGRLVGFISAIPGQVRIYDKTESVVEINFLCVHKKLRAKRVAPVLIREITRRVNLTGIFQAVYTAGVVLPKPVSTCRYWHRSLNPKKLIEVS
;
A
#
# COMPACT_ATOMS: atom_id res chain seq x y z
N MET A 1 -51.44 11.12 -45.20
CA MET A 1 -51.72 10.05 -44.22
C MET A 1 -51.07 10.47 -42.92
N GLU A 2 -51.92 10.78 -41.96
CA GLU A 2 -51.63 11.12 -40.56
C GLU A 2 -50.97 9.97 -39.80
N GLU A 3 -50.24 10.32 -38.74
CA GLU A 3 -50.49 9.92 -37.33
C GLU A 3 -49.22 10.17 -36.49
N THR A 4 -49.19 11.25 -35.69
CA THR A 4 -49.46 11.30 -34.23
C THR A 4 -48.54 10.45 -33.34
N ASN A 5 -47.75 11.13 -32.50
CA ASN A 5 -47.37 10.66 -31.17
C ASN A 5 -46.97 11.91 -30.36
N GLY A 6 -47.65 12.33 -29.28
CA GLY A 6 -48.11 11.56 -28.14
C GLY A 6 -47.31 12.02 -26.91
N LYS A 7 -47.74 13.10 -26.26
CA LYS A 7 -47.09 13.72 -25.09
C LYS A 7 -47.87 13.33 -23.83
N VAL A 8 -47.23 12.66 -22.87
CA VAL A 8 -47.65 12.61 -21.44
C VAL A 8 -46.41 12.59 -20.52
N PRO A 9 -46.38 13.36 -19.39
CA PRO A 9 -45.19 13.61 -18.58
C PRO A 9 -45.16 12.86 -17.22
N GLY A 10 -43.99 12.82 -16.55
CA GLY A 10 -43.94 12.78 -15.07
C GLY A 10 -42.81 11.98 -14.40
N LYS A 11 -42.36 12.51 -13.24
CA LYS A 11 -41.71 11.82 -12.08
C LYS A 11 -40.19 12.01 -11.80
N SER A 12 -39.53 13.10 -12.18
CA SER A 12 -38.16 13.37 -11.67
C SER A 12 -38.06 14.43 -10.54
N GLN A 13 -39.01 15.36 -10.42
CA GLN A 13 -38.82 16.51 -9.52
C GLN A 13 -39.36 16.35 -8.08
N ALA A 14 -40.21 15.34 -7.81
CA ALA A 14 -40.77 15.14 -6.47
C ALA A 14 -39.81 14.43 -5.49
N ARG A 15 -38.77 13.73 -6.00
CA ARG A 15 -37.86 12.92 -5.16
C ARG A 15 -36.66 13.72 -4.61
N GLN A 16 -36.34 14.86 -5.20
CA GLN A 16 -35.25 15.74 -4.75
C GLN A 16 -35.65 16.70 -3.62
N LYS A 17 -36.94 17.00 -3.42
CA LYS A 17 -37.40 17.89 -2.34
C LYS A 17 -37.41 17.23 -0.95
N ARG A 18 -37.69 15.92 -0.87
CA ARG A 18 -37.73 15.19 0.42
C ARG A 18 -36.37 14.89 1.07
N ARG A 19 -35.25 15.07 0.35
CA ARG A 19 -33.91 14.82 0.89
C ARG A 19 -33.27 16.07 1.52
N LYS A 20 -33.86 17.26 1.32
CA LYS A 20 -33.33 18.55 1.81
C LYS A 20 -33.90 19.01 3.15
N GLU A 21 -35.00 18.40 3.62
CA GLU A 21 -35.60 18.72 4.93
C GLU A 21 -35.09 17.84 6.08
N ARG A 22 -34.41 16.73 5.78
CA ARG A 22 -33.91 15.79 6.80
C ARG A 22 -32.50 16.10 7.33
N SER A 23 -31.83 17.10 6.78
CA SER A 23 -30.47 17.50 7.19
C SER A 23 -30.41 18.81 7.98
N LYS A 24 -31.56 19.30 8.48
CA LYS A 24 -31.66 20.56 9.24
C LYS A 24 -32.16 20.42 10.69
N ALA A 25 -32.30 19.19 11.20
CA ALA A 25 -32.91 18.93 12.51
C ALA A 25 -32.04 18.09 13.49
N ALA A 26 -30.71 18.15 13.38
CA ALA A 26 -29.82 17.33 14.23
C ALA A 26 -28.60 18.09 14.78
N GLY A 27 -28.80 19.32 15.22
CA GLY A 27 -27.72 20.11 15.82
C GLY A 27 -28.23 21.30 16.61
N GLU A 28 -28.97 21.05 17.68
CA GLU A 28 -29.25 22.00 18.77
C GLU A 28 -29.71 21.22 20.02
N ALA A 29 -29.35 21.71 21.21
CA ALA A 29 -29.34 21.10 22.55
C ALA A 29 -28.03 20.32 22.88
N ASP A 30 -27.29 20.60 23.95
CA ASP A 30 -27.70 21.15 25.24
C ASP A 30 -26.49 21.71 26.03
N GLY A 31 -26.72 22.61 26.98
CA GLY A 31 -25.70 23.24 27.82
C GLY A 31 -26.13 23.41 29.28
N LYS A 32 -25.16 23.23 30.20
CA LYS A 32 -25.12 23.58 31.66
C LYS A 32 -26.13 22.81 32.55
N THR A 33 -25.85 22.39 33.81
CA THR A 33 -25.11 23.00 34.93
C THR A 33 -24.84 21.97 36.05
N SER A 34 -23.82 22.27 36.87
CA SER A 34 -23.42 21.86 38.24
C SER A 34 -24.34 21.05 39.18
N GLU A 35 -23.73 20.18 40.01
CA GLU A 35 -23.91 20.16 41.48
C GLU A 35 -22.79 19.38 42.21
N GLU A 36 -22.29 19.96 43.30
CA GLU A 36 -21.33 19.41 44.29
C GLU A 36 -22.03 18.47 45.28
N VAL A 37 -21.33 17.41 45.75
CA VAL A 37 -21.46 16.96 47.15
C VAL A 37 -20.13 16.42 47.67
N ASN A 38 -19.82 16.85 48.89
CA ASN A 38 -18.58 16.74 49.64
C ASN A 38 -18.65 15.54 50.61
N ALA A 39 -17.59 14.75 50.78
CA ALA A 39 -17.44 13.87 51.95
C ALA A 39 -15.96 13.58 52.24
N LYS A 40 -15.60 13.89 53.48
CA LYS A 40 -14.30 13.77 54.15
C LYS A 40 -13.93 12.30 54.41
N ASP A 41 -12.64 11.98 54.44
CA ASP A 41 -12.05 11.29 55.60
C ASP A 41 -10.51 11.45 55.64
N GLU A 42 -9.99 11.36 56.86
CA GLU A 42 -8.70 11.80 57.36
C GLU A 42 -7.54 10.82 57.09
N GLY A 43 -6.30 11.33 57.17
CA GLY A 43 -5.08 10.52 57.15
C GLY A 43 -3.81 11.36 57.23
N VAL A 44 -3.42 11.74 58.45
CA VAL A 44 -2.19 12.47 58.80
C VAL A 44 -0.94 11.59 58.63
N VAL A 45 0.07 12.06 57.89
CA VAL A 45 1.51 11.81 58.15
C VAL A 45 2.30 13.06 57.71
N GLN A 46 3.23 13.49 58.54
CA GLN A 46 4.05 14.70 58.41
C GLN A 46 5.50 14.37 57.98
N GLU A 47 6.24 15.41 57.56
CA GLU A 47 7.68 15.47 57.18
C GLU A 47 7.99 15.06 55.71
N ASP A 48 8.69 15.82 54.86
CA ASP A 48 9.71 16.84 55.07
C ASP A 48 9.74 17.85 53.89
N GLY A 49 10.35 19.01 54.13
CA GLY A 49 10.37 20.17 53.23
C GLY A 49 11.19 20.03 51.94
N ALA A 50 10.65 20.60 50.87
CA ALA A 50 11.41 21.20 49.77
C ALA A 50 10.49 22.18 49.02
N GLU A 51 10.87 23.46 48.98
CA GLU A 51 10.17 24.48 48.19
C GLU A 51 10.18 24.11 46.69
N PRO A 52 9.06 24.22 45.95
CA PRO A 52 9.10 24.14 44.51
C PRO A 52 9.55 25.49 43.96
N VAL A 53 10.82 25.60 43.59
CA VAL A 53 11.30 26.69 42.74
C VAL A 53 10.64 26.51 41.37
N SER A 54 9.51 27.17 41.14
CA SER A 54 8.90 27.31 39.82
C SER A 54 9.73 28.30 39.00
N SER A 55 10.77 27.83 38.33
CA SER A 55 11.35 28.60 37.23
C SER A 55 10.38 28.55 36.05
N PRO A 56 9.94 29.68 35.48
CA PRO A 56 9.17 29.66 34.26
C PRO A 56 10.08 29.08 33.17
N MET A 57 9.72 27.92 32.62
CA MET A 57 10.34 27.46 31.39
C MET A 57 10.08 28.55 30.34
N ASN A 58 11.15 29.22 29.90
CA ASN A 58 11.06 30.26 28.87
C ASN A 58 10.29 29.71 27.66
N GLU A 59 9.28 30.45 27.23
CA GLU A 59 8.41 30.10 26.10
C GLU A 59 9.24 29.83 24.83
N ASP A 60 10.37 30.50 24.69
CA ASP A 60 11.38 30.30 23.64
C ASP A 60 12.01 28.90 23.66
N VAL A 61 12.26 28.33 24.84
CA VAL A 61 12.83 26.97 24.96
C VAL A 61 11.79 25.92 24.55
N LEU A 62 10.52 26.11 24.96
CA LEU A 62 9.42 25.24 24.55
C LEU A 62 9.12 25.35 23.05
N SER A 63 9.21 26.56 22.49
CA SER A 63 9.08 26.83 21.05
C SER A 63 10.22 26.17 20.26
N ASN A 64 11.46 26.31 20.72
CA ASN A 64 12.63 25.66 20.10
C ASN A 64 12.56 24.13 20.20
N MET A 65 12.08 23.57 21.32
CA MET A 65 11.85 22.14 21.44
C MET A 65 10.71 21.65 20.54
N ARG A 66 9.63 22.43 20.37
CA ARG A 66 8.58 22.13 19.39
C ARG A 66 9.12 22.18 17.97
N GLY A 67 9.93 23.17 17.61
CA GLY A 67 10.59 23.29 16.31
C GLY A 67 11.55 22.13 16.02
N LEU A 68 12.33 21.69 17.01
CA LEU A 68 13.19 20.51 16.90
C LEU A 68 12.39 19.21 16.76
N VAL A 69 11.32 19.03 17.54
CA VAL A 69 10.40 17.88 17.40
C VAL A 69 9.70 17.90 16.04
N GLU A 70 9.36 19.06 15.53
CA GLU A 70 8.73 19.23 14.22
C GLU A 70 9.74 18.98 13.09
N GLN A 71 10.98 19.46 13.19
CA GLN A 71 12.07 19.11 12.28
C GLN A 71 12.41 17.62 12.33
N LEU A 72 12.40 16.98 13.50
CA LEU A 72 12.57 15.54 13.64
C LEU A 72 11.38 14.78 13.05
N LYS A 73 10.15 15.28 13.19
CA LYS A 73 8.96 14.72 12.53
C LYS A 73 9.00 14.89 11.01
N VAL A 74 9.49 16.02 10.51
CA VAL A 74 9.65 16.30 9.08
C VAL A 74 10.80 15.47 8.49
N GLY A 75 11.94 15.38 9.17
CA GLY A 75 13.05 14.50 8.80
C GLY A 75 12.69 13.02 8.87
N SER A 76 11.88 12.62 9.86
CA SER A 76 11.33 11.26 9.97
C SER A 76 10.31 10.98 8.88
N LYS A 77 9.44 11.95 8.51
CA LYS A 77 8.54 11.84 7.34
C LYS A 77 9.34 11.74 6.03
N PHE A 78 10.42 12.51 5.89
CA PHE A 78 11.32 12.44 4.74
C PHE A 78 11.94 11.05 4.62
N LEU A 79 12.38 10.43 5.73
CA LEU A 79 12.90 9.05 5.78
C LEU A 79 11.83 7.95 5.63
N MET A 80 10.54 8.27 5.86
CA MET A 80 9.41 7.35 5.72
C MET A 80 8.83 7.32 4.29
N ARG A 81 9.00 8.39 3.49
CA ARG A 81 8.54 8.42 2.09
C ARG A 81 9.42 7.50 1.23
N ASN A 82 8.90 6.84 0.20
CA ASN A 82 9.77 6.08 -0.70
C ASN A 82 10.55 7.04 -1.61
N PRO A 83 11.85 6.76 -1.89
CA PRO A 83 12.67 7.65 -2.72
C PRO A 83 12.13 7.66 -4.16
N LYS A 84 11.97 8.86 -4.72
CA LYS A 84 11.49 9.04 -6.11
C LYS A 84 12.61 9.45 -7.05
N THR A 85 13.74 9.90 -6.53
CA THR A 85 14.92 10.29 -7.32
C THR A 85 16.13 9.44 -6.97
N PRO A 86 17.10 9.29 -7.90
CA PRO A 86 18.36 8.59 -7.64
C PRO A 86 19.14 9.20 -6.48
N ASP A 87 19.09 10.52 -6.28
CA ASP A 87 19.83 11.20 -5.21
C ASP A 87 19.21 10.94 -3.83
N GLU A 88 17.88 10.92 -3.72
CA GLU A 88 17.19 10.49 -2.50
C GLU A 88 17.50 9.02 -2.17
N ALA A 89 17.61 8.16 -3.20
CA ALA A 89 17.92 6.74 -3.03
C ALA A 89 19.35 6.51 -2.53
N LYS A 90 20.34 7.30 -2.97
CA LYS A 90 21.73 7.18 -2.49
C LYS A 90 21.89 7.48 -1.00
N GLN A 91 21.01 8.32 -0.45
CA GLN A 91 21.00 8.66 0.98
C GLN A 91 20.28 7.62 1.84
N ARG A 92 19.73 6.54 1.23
CA ARG A 92 18.93 5.51 1.91
C ARG A 92 19.72 4.24 2.16
N SER A 93 19.53 3.67 3.36
CA SER A 93 19.96 2.32 3.68
C SER A 93 18.83 1.32 3.36
N PHE A 94 18.98 0.56 2.26
CA PHE A 94 18.01 -0.46 1.85
C PHE A 94 18.28 -1.82 2.51
N LYS A 95 18.03 -1.94 3.82
CA LYS A 95 18.33 -3.17 4.62
C LYS A 95 17.77 -4.48 4.04
N PHE A 96 16.61 -4.44 3.37
CA PHE A 96 16.04 -5.62 2.73
C PHE A 96 16.74 -5.92 1.41
N TRP A 97 16.79 -4.94 0.49
CA TRP A 97 17.36 -5.11 -0.85
C TRP A 97 18.85 -5.39 -0.84
N SER A 98 19.59 -4.94 0.18
CA SER A 98 21.01 -5.29 0.36
C SER A 98 21.26 -6.78 0.59
N THR A 99 20.22 -7.56 0.90
CA THR A 99 20.29 -9.02 1.08
C THR A 99 19.73 -9.80 -0.12
N GLN A 100 19.22 -9.10 -1.13
CA GLN A 100 18.64 -9.71 -2.31
C GLN A 100 19.67 -9.76 -3.44
N PRO A 101 19.56 -10.71 -4.38
CA PRO A 101 20.45 -10.80 -5.53
C PRO A 101 20.11 -9.71 -6.55
N VAL A 102 20.39 -8.46 -6.20
CA VAL A 102 20.24 -7.28 -7.05
C VAL A 102 21.50 -6.43 -6.98
N PRO A 103 21.93 -5.78 -8.08
CA PRO A 103 23.11 -4.94 -8.06
C PRO A 103 22.95 -3.77 -7.09
N LYS A 104 24.05 -3.32 -6.50
CA LYS A 104 24.03 -2.11 -5.67
C LYS A 104 23.88 -0.86 -6.54
N LEU A 105 23.43 0.24 -5.94
CA LEU A 105 23.21 1.50 -6.68
C LEU A 105 24.50 2.08 -7.27
N ASP A 106 25.63 1.89 -6.58
CA ASP A 106 26.97 2.36 -6.92
C ASP A 106 27.77 1.35 -7.77
N GLU A 107 27.23 0.17 -8.01
CA GLU A 107 27.92 -0.89 -8.74
C GLU A 107 27.94 -0.64 -10.25
N THR A 108 29.12 -0.79 -10.85
CA THR A 108 29.30 -0.76 -12.30
C THR A 108 29.18 -2.17 -12.85
N ILE A 109 28.17 -2.39 -13.70
CA ILE A 109 27.88 -3.71 -14.27
C ILE A 109 28.63 -3.82 -15.60
N SER A 110 29.51 -4.80 -15.73
CA SER A 110 30.28 -5.08 -16.95
C SER A 110 29.82 -6.34 -17.68
N THR A 111 29.06 -7.22 -17.01
CA THR A 111 28.59 -8.50 -17.55
C THR A 111 27.08 -8.64 -17.45
N ASN A 112 26.49 -9.40 -18.37
CA ASN A 112 25.06 -9.73 -18.39
C ASN A 112 24.87 -11.22 -18.02
N GLU A 113 25.05 -11.53 -16.74
CA GLU A 113 24.96 -12.88 -16.18
C GLU A 113 24.07 -12.90 -14.91
N PRO A 114 23.53 -14.06 -14.52
CA PRO A 114 22.86 -14.22 -13.23
C PRO A 114 23.78 -13.82 -12.07
N ILE A 115 23.22 -13.14 -11.06
CA ILE A 115 23.96 -12.72 -9.85
C ILE A 115 24.21 -13.92 -8.93
N ASP A 116 23.14 -14.69 -8.70
CA ASP A 116 23.22 -15.98 -8.01
C ASP A 116 23.13 -17.08 -9.07
N GLU A 117 23.93 -18.14 -8.92
CA GLU A 117 23.80 -19.34 -9.73
C GLU A 117 22.44 -20.02 -9.45
N ALA A 118 21.89 -20.67 -10.49
CA ALA A 118 20.69 -21.47 -10.35
C ALA A 118 20.94 -22.57 -9.31
N ARG A 119 20.10 -22.62 -8.29
CA ARG A 119 20.18 -23.64 -7.23
C ARG A 119 19.28 -24.80 -7.59
N ASP A 120 19.66 -26.01 -7.19
CA ASP A 120 18.77 -27.15 -7.32
C ASP A 120 17.47 -26.91 -6.57
N VAL A 121 16.36 -27.33 -7.18
CA VAL A 121 15.01 -27.14 -6.63
C VAL A 121 14.87 -27.78 -5.24
N GLU A 122 15.61 -28.86 -5.00
CA GLU A 122 15.67 -29.58 -3.73
C GLU A 122 16.36 -28.79 -2.62
N ALA A 123 17.31 -27.91 -2.96
CA ALA A 123 17.98 -27.03 -2.01
C ALA A 123 17.12 -25.83 -1.59
N ILE A 124 15.98 -25.62 -2.26
CA ILE A 124 15.04 -24.55 -1.93
C ILE A 124 14.16 -24.99 -0.77
N ARG A 125 13.90 -24.05 0.14
CA ARG A 125 12.97 -24.24 1.26
C ARG A 125 11.59 -24.68 0.77
N GLN A 126 11.16 -25.88 1.18
CA GLN A 126 9.85 -26.44 0.81
C GLN A 126 8.69 -25.82 1.60
N GLU A 127 8.95 -25.42 2.85
CA GLU A 127 7.94 -24.80 3.71
C GLU A 127 7.81 -23.29 3.47
N PRO A 128 6.60 -22.73 3.54
CA PRO A 128 6.38 -21.28 3.48
C PRO A 128 7.18 -20.52 4.53
N TYR A 129 7.49 -19.25 4.26
CA TYR A 129 8.08 -18.37 5.27
C TYR A 129 7.11 -18.10 6.42
N SER A 130 7.65 -17.94 7.63
CA SER A 130 6.85 -17.60 8.81
C SER A 130 6.25 -16.20 8.67
N LEU A 131 4.94 -16.11 8.89
CA LEU A 131 4.23 -14.83 9.03
C LEU A 131 4.16 -14.42 10.50
N PRO A 132 3.99 -13.13 10.81
CA PRO A 132 3.69 -12.69 12.17
C PRO A 132 2.40 -13.32 12.70
N ASP A 133 2.29 -13.41 14.02
CA ASP A 133 1.12 -14.02 14.68
C ASP A 133 -0.19 -13.37 14.24
N GLY A 134 -1.19 -14.21 13.99
CA GLY A 134 -2.53 -13.78 13.55
C GLY A 134 -2.67 -13.56 12.05
N PHE A 135 -1.64 -13.84 11.24
CA PHE A 135 -1.72 -13.90 9.79
C PHE A 135 -1.51 -15.33 9.27
N LYS A 136 -2.13 -15.64 8.14
CA LYS A 136 -1.92 -16.91 7.42
C LYS A 136 -1.75 -16.66 5.93
N TRP A 137 -0.99 -17.54 5.29
CA TRP A 137 -0.91 -17.61 3.84
C TRP A 137 -2.23 -18.09 3.26
N ASP A 138 -2.56 -17.57 2.09
CA ASP A 138 -3.69 -18.01 1.29
C ASP A 138 -3.26 -18.01 -0.17
N THR A 139 -3.67 -19.02 -0.93
CA THR A 139 -3.48 -19.04 -2.38
C THR A 139 -4.82 -18.68 -3.01
N LEU A 140 -4.87 -17.58 -3.76
CA LEU A 140 -6.12 -16.99 -4.20
C LEU A 140 -6.62 -17.65 -5.48
N GLU A 141 -7.79 -18.29 -5.41
CA GLU A 141 -8.48 -18.83 -6.58
C GLU A 141 -9.28 -17.74 -7.30
N ILE A 142 -8.66 -17.09 -8.29
CA ILE A 142 -9.24 -15.95 -9.01
C ILE A 142 -10.50 -16.31 -9.82
N ASP A 143 -10.72 -17.60 -10.12
CA ASP A 143 -11.95 -18.07 -10.75
C ASP A 143 -13.17 -18.02 -9.82
N GLN A 144 -12.96 -17.95 -8.50
CA GLN A 144 -14.04 -17.75 -7.55
C GLN A 144 -14.40 -16.25 -7.47
N ALA A 145 -15.64 -15.92 -7.85
CA ALA A 145 -16.11 -14.54 -7.87
C ALA A 145 -15.98 -13.81 -6.51
N GLY A 146 -16.16 -14.54 -5.40
CA GLY A 146 -15.96 -13.97 -4.05
C GLY A 146 -14.52 -13.55 -3.79
N VAL A 147 -13.56 -14.41 -4.15
CA VAL A 147 -12.12 -14.14 -3.96
C VAL A 147 -11.64 -13.01 -4.86
N LEU A 148 -12.09 -12.98 -6.11
CA LEU A 148 -11.78 -11.89 -7.04
C LEU A 148 -12.34 -10.54 -6.53
N GLN A 149 -13.55 -10.53 -5.97
CA GLN A 149 -14.14 -9.33 -5.37
C GLN A 149 -13.35 -8.85 -4.15
N GLU A 150 -12.84 -9.76 -3.33
CA GLU A 150 -11.98 -9.41 -2.19
C GLU A 150 -10.65 -8.81 -2.64
N LEU A 151 -10.03 -9.38 -3.68
CA LEU A 151 -8.81 -8.84 -4.27
C LEU A 151 -9.04 -7.45 -4.86
N TYR A 152 -10.14 -7.29 -5.63
CA TYR A 152 -10.59 -6.00 -6.14
C TYR A 152 -10.70 -4.97 -5.00
N THR A 153 -11.40 -5.33 -3.92
CA THR A 153 -11.60 -4.45 -2.77
C THR A 153 -10.27 -4.07 -2.11
N LEU A 154 -9.36 -5.03 -1.92
CA LEU A 154 -8.04 -4.76 -1.38
C LEU A 154 -7.27 -3.76 -2.24
N LEU A 155 -7.22 -3.97 -3.56
CA LEU A 155 -6.49 -3.11 -4.48
C LEU A 155 -7.14 -1.72 -4.59
N ASN A 156 -8.45 -1.63 -4.72
CA ASN A 156 -9.15 -0.35 -4.82
C ASN A 156 -8.94 0.52 -3.57
N GLU A 157 -8.98 -0.08 -2.38
CA GLU A 157 -8.82 0.67 -1.12
C GLU A 157 -7.35 0.96 -0.76
N ASN A 158 -6.40 0.10 -1.15
CA ASN A 158 -5.04 0.08 -0.62
C ASN A 158 -3.93 0.05 -1.68
N TYR A 159 -4.23 0.00 -2.97
CA TYR A 159 -3.22 0.09 -4.03
C TYR A 159 -2.84 1.55 -4.32
N VAL A 160 -1.82 1.73 -5.17
CA VAL A 160 -1.10 2.97 -5.46
C VAL A 160 -2.01 4.21 -5.42
N GLU A 161 -1.63 5.17 -4.58
CA GLU A 161 -2.25 6.50 -4.49
C GLU A 161 -1.32 7.51 -5.15
N ASP A 162 -1.89 8.49 -5.86
CA ASP A 162 -1.15 9.70 -6.23
C ASP A 162 -0.67 10.45 -4.97
N GLU A 163 0.31 11.36 -5.12
CA GLU A 163 0.87 12.16 -4.01
C GLU A 163 -0.20 12.89 -3.19
N ASP A 164 -1.26 13.33 -3.88
CA ASP A 164 -2.38 14.04 -3.29
C ASP A 164 -3.59 13.14 -2.96
N ALA A 165 -3.46 11.82 -3.18
CA ALA A 165 -4.52 10.81 -3.03
C ALA A 165 -5.82 11.11 -3.81
N MET A 166 -5.76 11.99 -4.83
CA MET A 166 -6.90 12.37 -5.66
C MET A 166 -7.32 11.27 -6.63
N PHE A 167 -6.36 10.47 -7.10
CA PHE A 167 -6.60 9.37 -8.04
C PHE A 167 -6.11 8.04 -7.47
N ARG A 168 -6.89 6.99 -7.73
CA ARG A 168 -6.57 5.59 -7.45
C ARG A 168 -6.83 4.74 -8.68
N PHE A 169 -6.05 3.69 -8.86
CA PHE A 169 -6.31 2.71 -9.90
C PHE A 169 -7.53 1.87 -9.55
N ASP A 170 -8.55 1.94 -10.39
CA ASP A 170 -9.75 1.12 -10.30
C ASP A 170 -9.64 -0.06 -11.27
N TYR A 171 -8.91 -1.09 -10.86
CA TYR A 171 -8.73 -2.31 -11.66
C TYR A 171 -9.99 -3.16 -11.60
N GLN A 172 -10.83 -3.10 -12.64
CA GLN A 172 -12.05 -3.90 -12.69
C GLN A 172 -11.77 -5.41 -12.55
N PRO A 173 -12.68 -6.19 -11.95
CA PRO A 173 -12.53 -7.65 -11.78
C PRO A 173 -12.14 -8.39 -13.06
N GLU A 174 -12.73 -8.01 -14.20
CA GLU A 174 -12.45 -8.61 -15.51
C GLU A 174 -11.03 -8.33 -15.97
N PHE A 175 -10.51 -7.12 -15.69
CA PHE A 175 -9.13 -6.76 -15.98
C PHE A 175 -8.16 -7.57 -15.11
N LEU A 176 -8.45 -7.73 -13.82
CA LEU A 176 -7.62 -8.54 -12.92
C LEU A 176 -7.59 -9.99 -13.39
N LYS A 177 -8.73 -10.56 -13.78
CA LYS A 177 -8.80 -11.91 -14.33
C LYS A 177 -7.93 -12.06 -15.57
N TRP A 178 -8.06 -11.13 -16.53
CA TRP A 178 -7.26 -11.10 -17.74
C TRP A 178 -5.75 -10.98 -17.46
N ALA A 179 -5.36 -10.08 -16.55
CA ALA A 179 -3.97 -9.81 -16.23
C ALA A 179 -3.30 -10.93 -15.41
N LEU A 180 -4.06 -11.63 -14.55
CA LEU A 180 -3.53 -12.66 -13.65
C LEU A 180 -3.53 -14.07 -14.25
N GLN A 181 -4.27 -14.30 -15.34
CA GLN A 181 -4.38 -15.61 -15.99
C GLN A 181 -3.86 -15.64 -17.45
N PRO A 182 -2.65 -15.12 -17.75
CA PRO A 182 -2.04 -15.31 -19.06
C PRO A 182 -1.62 -16.79 -19.27
N PRO A 183 -1.38 -17.25 -20.51
CA PRO A 183 -0.94 -18.63 -20.76
C PRO A 183 0.26 -19.04 -19.89
N GLY A 184 0.16 -20.20 -19.24
CA GLY A 184 1.18 -20.71 -18.32
C GLY A 184 1.06 -20.22 -16.87
N TRP A 185 0.06 -19.39 -16.55
CA TRP A 185 -0.22 -18.95 -15.18
C TRP A 185 -0.34 -20.13 -14.21
N ARG A 186 0.05 -19.89 -12.96
CA ARG A 186 -0.08 -20.86 -11.88
C ARG A 186 -0.83 -20.23 -10.72
N MET A 187 -1.80 -20.96 -10.20
CA MET A 187 -2.57 -20.55 -9.03
C MET A 187 -1.67 -20.28 -7.82
N ASP A 188 -0.64 -21.09 -7.63
CA ASP A 188 0.33 -20.95 -6.53
C ASP A 188 1.07 -19.61 -6.53
N TRP A 189 1.10 -18.91 -7.67
CA TRP A 189 1.74 -17.60 -7.80
C TRP A 189 0.80 -16.44 -7.46
N HIS A 190 -0.46 -16.69 -7.13
CA HIS A 190 -1.41 -15.71 -6.61
C HIS A 190 -1.40 -15.76 -5.08
N VAL A 191 -0.39 -15.12 -4.48
CA VAL A 191 -0.10 -15.24 -3.05
C VAL A 191 -0.83 -14.16 -2.27
N GLY A 192 -1.76 -14.59 -1.43
CA GLY A 192 -2.51 -13.76 -0.50
C GLY A 192 -2.03 -13.92 0.96
N VAL A 193 -2.28 -12.89 1.76
CA VAL A 193 -2.14 -12.94 3.22
C VAL A 193 -3.47 -12.56 3.85
N ARG A 194 -3.99 -13.42 4.72
CA ARG A 194 -5.24 -13.20 5.46
C ARG A 194 -5.01 -13.05 6.95
N VAL A 195 -5.87 -12.30 7.61
CA VAL A 195 -5.95 -12.27 9.07
C VAL A 195 -6.70 -13.50 9.55
N VAL A 196 -6.11 -14.27 10.47
CA VAL A 196 -6.68 -15.51 11.00
C VAL A 196 -8.03 -15.29 11.68
N LYS A 197 -8.14 -14.23 12.49
CA LYS A 197 -9.36 -13.93 13.27
C LYS A 197 -10.57 -13.51 12.42
N SER A 198 -10.35 -12.76 11.34
CA SER A 198 -11.44 -12.18 10.54
C SER A 198 -11.57 -12.77 9.15
N GLY A 199 -10.61 -13.56 8.68
CA GLY A 199 -10.54 -14.06 7.31
C GLY A 199 -10.24 -12.99 6.26
N ARG A 200 -10.13 -11.71 6.63
CA ARG A 200 -9.96 -10.59 5.68
C ARG A 200 -8.60 -10.67 4.97
N LEU A 201 -8.62 -10.48 3.66
CA LEU A 201 -7.42 -10.34 2.83
C LEU A 201 -6.74 -9.00 3.11
N VAL A 202 -5.44 -9.03 3.41
CA VAL A 202 -4.67 -7.85 3.84
C VAL A 202 -3.34 -7.68 3.11
N GLY A 203 -2.95 -8.64 2.29
CA GLY A 203 -1.78 -8.57 1.42
C GLY A 203 -1.96 -9.43 0.19
N PHE A 204 -1.38 -8.99 -0.92
CA PHE A 204 -1.37 -9.72 -2.18
C PHE A 204 -0.08 -9.46 -2.94
N ILE A 205 0.43 -10.48 -3.63
CA ILE A 205 1.47 -10.37 -4.64
C ILE A 205 1.19 -11.45 -5.70
N SER A 206 1.45 -11.10 -6.96
CA SER A 206 1.27 -12.03 -8.07
C SER A 206 2.55 -12.18 -8.88
N ALA A 207 2.73 -13.37 -9.47
CA ALA A 207 3.71 -13.61 -10.52
C ALA A 207 3.03 -14.27 -11.72
N ILE A 208 3.47 -13.90 -12.92
CA ILE A 208 3.07 -14.54 -14.18
C ILE A 208 4.32 -14.95 -14.96
N PRO A 209 4.30 -16.04 -15.74
CA PRO A 209 5.47 -16.45 -16.48
C PRO A 209 5.64 -15.59 -17.73
N GLY A 210 6.88 -15.35 -18.12
CA GLY A 210 7.23 -14.65 -19.35
C GLY A 210 8.57 -15.13 -19.89
N GLN A 211 8.80 -14.86 -21.17
CA GLN A 211 10.14 -14.94 -21.76
C GLN A 211 10.57 -13.54 -22.11
N VAL A 212 11.71 -13.12 -21.58
CA VAL A 212 12.25 -11.78 -21.80
C VAL A 212 13.60 -11.89 -22.47
N ARG A 213 13.77 -11.11 -23.54
CA ARG A 213 15.05 -10.95 -24.21
C ARG A 213 15.83 -9.82 -23.54
N ILE A 214 16.90 -10.18 -22.84
CA ILE A 214 17.80 -9.27 -22.14
C ILE A 214 19.08 -9.17 -22.97
N TYR A 215 19.17 -8.10 -23.77
CA TYR A 215 20.20 -7.92 -24.80
C TYR A 215 20.19 -9.10 -25.81
N ASP A 216 21.25 -9.91 -25.80
CA ASP A 216 21.43 -11.04 -26.72
C ASP A 216 20.97 -12.38 -26.14
N LYS A 217 20.53 -12.41 -24.88
CA LYS A 217 20.06 -13.62 -24.19
C LYS A 217 18.55 -13.62 -24.05
N THR A 218 17.92 -14.77 -24.21
CA THR A 218 16.50 -14.98 -23.92
C THR A 218 16.40 -15.86 -22.71
N GLU A 219 15.74 -15.36 -21.66
CA GLU A 219 15.62 -16.03 -20.38
C GLU A 219 14.15 -16.22 -20.02
N SER A 220 13.85 -17.35 -19.37
CA SER A 220 12.56 -17.58 -18.73
C SER A 220 12.53 -16.80 -17.42
N VAL A 221 11.59 -15.88 -17.32
CA VAL A 221 11.43 -15.01 -16.15
C VAL A 221 10.01 -15.06 -15.63
N VAL A 222 9.79 -14.55 -14.43
CA VAL A 222 8.45 -14.19 -13.97
C VAL A 222 8.28 -12.68 -13.90
N GLU A 223 7.13 -12.18 -14.32
CA GLU A 223 6.76 -10.79 -14.10
C GLU A 223 6.01 -10.68 -12.78
N ILE A 224 6.57 -9.90 -11.85
CA ILE A 224 5.96 -9.64 -10.54
C ILE A 224 5.09 -8.40 -10.65
N ASN A 225 3.82 -8.54 -10.26
CA ASN A 225 2.87 -7.43 -10.29
C ASN A 225 1.89 -7.47 -9.10
N PHE A 226 1.11 -6.40 -8.94
CA PHE A 226 0.05 -6.27 -7.94
C PHE A 226 0.50 -6.48 -6.49
N LEU A 227 1.75 -6.13 -6.16
CA LEU A 227 2.20 -6.11 -4.77
C LEU A 227 1.41 -5.05 -3.99
N CYS A 228 0.49 -5.51 -3.13
CA CYS A 228 -0.34 -4.66 -2.30
C CYS A 228 -0.30 -5.13 -0.86
N VAL A 229 -0.18 -4.17 0.06
CA VAL A 229 -0.33 -4.40 1.50
C VAL A 229 -1.30 -3.38 2.03
N HIS A 230 -2.26 -3.85 2.83
CA HIS A 230 -3.24 -3.01 3.50
C HIS A 230 -2.55 -1.86 4.25
N LYS A 231 -3.05 -0.63 4.13
CA LYS A 231 -2.41 0.60 4.60
C LYS A 231 -1.91 0.52 6.04
N LYS A 232 -2.73 -0.03 6.94
CA LYS A 232 -2.41 -0.21 8.37
C LYS A 232 -1.24 -1.17 8.66
N LEU A 233 -0.88 -2.03 7.71
CA LEU A 233 0.17 -3.05 7.86
C LEU A 233 1.46 -2.71 7.12
N ARG A 234 1.50 -1.61 6.35
CA ARG A 234 2.69 -1.22 5.56
C ARG A 234 3.93 -1.01 6.43
N ALA A 235 3.78 -0.46 7.64
CA ALA A 235 4.88 -0.27 8.58
C ALA A 235 5.40 -1.57 9.23
N LYS A 236 4.67 -2.69 9.12
CA LYS A 236 5.00 -3.98 9.77
C LYS A 236 5.92 -4.88 8.93
N ARG A 237 6.54 -4.36 7.86
CA ARG A 237 7.47 -5.11 7.00
C ARG A 237 6.89 -6.41 6.41
N VAL A 238 5.58 -6.43 6.12
CA VAL A 238 4.91 -7.57 5.48
C VAL A 238 5.35 -7.74 4.01
N ALA A 239 5.61 -6.63 3.30
CA ALA A 239 6.02 -6.68 1.89
C ALA A 239 7.33 -7.49 1.65
N PRO A 240 8.41 -7.31 2.42
CA PRO A 240 9.57 -8.20 2.38
C PRO A 240 9.28 -9.70 2.49
N VAL A 241 8.32 -10.07 3.35
CA VAL A 241 7.94 -11.48 3.56
C VAL A 241 7.13 -12.01 2.37
N LEU A 242 6.23 -11.18 1.81
CA LEU A 242 5.54 -11.48 0.55
C LEU A 242 6.51 -11.74 -0.61
N ILE A 243 7.52 -10.86 -0.76
CA ILE A 243 8.53 -10.97 -1.83
C ILE A 243 9.31 -12.29 -1.66
N ARG A 244 9.77 -12.60 -0.45
CA ARG A 244 10.49 -13.88 -0.20
C ARG A 244 9.64 -15.10 -0.47
N GLU A 245 8.36 -15.07 -0.11
CA GLU A 245 7.47 -16.21 -0.35
C GLU A 245 7.17 -16.41 -1.83
N ILE A 246 6.90 -15.34 -2.60
CA ILE A 246 6.71 -15.50 -4.05
C ILE A 246 7.99 -15.97 -4.73
N THR A 247 9.16 -15.43 -4.35
CA THR A 247 10.46 -15.89 -4.87
C THR A 247 10.68 -17.36 -4.58
N ARG A 248 10.35 -17.85 -3.38
CA ARG A 248 10.43 -19.28 -3.03
C ARG A 248 9.52 -20.12 -3.94
N ARG A 249 8.26 -19.73 -4.11
CA ARG A 249 7.30 -20.46 -4.96
C ARG A 249 7.70 -20.48 -6.43
N VAL A 250 8.32 -19.40 -6.92
CA VAL A 250 8.83 -19.31 -8.29
C VAL A 250 10.09 -20.17 -8.44
N ASN A 251 11.04 -20.07 -7.53
CA ASN A 251 12.27 -20.86 -7.59
C ASN A 251 11.98 -22.36 -7.51
N LEU A 252 10.94 -22.79 -6.78
CA LEU A 252 10.49 -24.19 -6.76
C LEU A 252 10.06 -24.73 -8.12
N THR A 253 9.76 -23.85 -9.07
CA THR A 253 9.42 -24.23 -10.45
C THR A 253 10.63 -24.22 -11.39
N GLY A 254 11.83 -23.90 -10.89
CA GLY A 254 13.07 -23.82 -11.65
C GLY A 254 13.31 -22.48 -12.35
N ILE A 255 12.53 -21.45 -12.03
CA ILE A 255 12.74 -20.09 -12.56
C ILE A 255 13.43 -19.25 -11.48
N PHE A 256 14.53 -18.58 -11.83
CA PHE A 256 15.36 -17.82 -10.87
C PHE A 256 15.44 -16.32 -11.18
N GLN A 257 14.79 -15.88 -12.26
CA GLN A 257 14.81 -14.50 -12.71
C GLN A 257 13.42 -13.89 -12.71
N ALA A 258 13.34 -12.61 -12.37
CA ALA A 258 12.09 -11.88 -12.30
C ALA A 258 12.23 -10.45 -12.82
N VAL A 259 11.16 -9.95 -13.43
CA VAL A 259 11.02 -8.56 -13.86
C VAL A 259 9.92 -7.90 -13.04
N TYR A 260 10.17 -6.68 -12.58
CA TYR A 260 9.18 -5.88 -11.87
C TYR A 260 9.36 -4.40 -12.19
N THR A 261 8.29 -3.64 -12.00
CA THR A 261 8.33 -2.16 -12.12
C THR A 261 7.87 -1.53 -10.82
N ALA A 262 8.43 -0.37 -10.51
CA ALA A 262 8.05 0.39 -9.33
C ALA A 262 8.14 1.90 -9.62
N GLY A 263 7.19 2.67 -9.07
CA GLY A 263 7.24 4.14 -9.11
C GLY A 263 8.23 4.74 -8.09
N VAL A 264 9.05 3.91 -7.46
CA VAL A 264 10.03 4.28 -6.44
C VAL A 264 11.38 3.72 -6.82
N VAL A 265 12.45 4.43 -6.49
CA VAL A 265 13.80 4.05 -6.86
C VAL A 265 14.31 2.95 -5.92
N LEU A 266 14.62 1.79 -6.49
CA LEU A 266 15.15 0.61 -5.78
C LEU A 266 16.49 0.18 -6.41
N PRO A 267 17.45 -0.37 -5.63
CA PRO A 267 18.70 -0.90 -6.17
C PRO A 267 18.47 -2.10 -7.10
N LYS A 268 18.97 -2.16 -8.33
CA LYS A 268 19.37 -1.05 -9.23
C LYS A 268 18.40 -1.03 -10.42
N PRO A 269 17.87 0.14 -10.84
CA PRO A 269 16.99 0.18 -11.99
C PRO A 269 17.77 -0.08 -13.29
N VAL A 270 17.27 -0.98 -14.13
CA VAL A 270 17.81 -1.22 -15.48
C VAL A 270 17.46 -0.07 -16.42
N SER A 271 16.26 0.49 -16.28
CA SER A 271 15.77 1.62 -17.06
C SER A 271 14.78 2.45 -16.26
N THR A 272 14.64 3.73 -16.62
CA THR A 272 13.66 4.66 -16.04
C THR A 272 12.86 5.29 -17.17
N CYS A 273 11.53 5.21 -17.08
CA CYS A 273 10.61 5.78 -18.05
C CYS A 273 9.74 6.86 -17.40
N ARG A 274 9.24 7.79 -18.21
CA ARG A 274 8.34 8.87 -17.76
C ARG A 274 6.96 8.68 -18.40
N TYR A 275 5.91 8.77 -17.58
CA TYR A 275 4.53 8.82 -18.07
C TYR A 275 4.27 10.16 -18.76
N TRP A 276 3.66 10.09 -19.94
CA TRP A 276 3.14 11.23 -20.68
C TRP A 276 1.65 11.06 -20.88
N HIS A 277 0.89 12.14 -20.72
CA HIS A 277 -0.56 12.11 -20.83
C HIS A 277 -1.01 12.88 -22.07
N ARG A 278 -1.84 12.25 -22.91
CA ARG A 278 -2.53 12.93 -24.02
C ARG A 278 -3.98 13.19 -23.62
N SER A 279 -4.33 14.45 -23.40
CA SER A 279 -5.68 14.84 -22.99
C SER A 279 -6.70 14.54 -24.09
N LEU A 280 -7.62 13.61 -23.82
CA LEU A 280 -8.74 13.30 -24.72
C LEU A 280 -9.98 14.15 -24.40
N ASN A 281 -10.24 14.41 -23.12
CA ASN A 281 -11.30 15.31 -22.67
C ASN A 281 -10.74 16.36 -21.70
N PRO A 282 -10.15 17.44 -22.21
CA PRO A 282 -9.52 18.47 -21.38
C PRO A 282 -10.49 19.12 -20.39
N LYS A 283 -11.76 19.31 -20.77
CA LYS A 283 -12.76 19.95 -19.88
C LYS A 283 -12.97 19.14 -18.61
N LYS A 284 -13.26 17.84 -18.76
CA LYS A 284 -13.43 16.94 -17.62
C LYS A 284 -12.15 16.82 -16.79
N LEU A 285 -10.98 16.76 -17.45
CA LEU A 285 -9.70 16.67 -16.75
C LEU A 285 -9.44 17.89 -15.87
N ILE A 286 -9.78 19.09 -16.33
CA ILE A 286 -9.65 20.32 -15.53
C ILE A 286 -10.66 20.33 -14.37
N GLU A 287 -11.88 19.82 -14.57
CA GLU A 287 -12.91 19.77 -13.52
C GLU A 287 -12.57 18.83 -12.35
N VAL A 288 -11.73 17.82 -12.59
CA VAL A 288 -11.37 16.80 -11.59
C VAL A 288 -9.90 16.87 -11.14
N SER A 289 -9.11 17.78 -11.72
CA SER A 289 -7.73 18.07 -11.32
C SER A 289 -7.69 19.07 -10.19
#